data_AF-A0A3D4FFI3-F1
#
_entry.id   AF-A0A3D4FFI3-F1
#
_cell.length_a   1.000
_cell.length_b   1.000
_cell.length_c   1.000
_cell.angle_alpha   90.00
_cell.angle_beta   90.00
_cell.angle_gamma   90.00
#
_symmetry.space_group_name_H-M   'P 1'
#
loop_
_entity.id
_entity.type
_entity.pdbx_description
1 polymer ?
#
loop_
_entity_poly.entity_id
_entity_poly.type
_entity_poly.pdbx_seq_one_letter_code
_entity_poly.pdbx_strand_id
1 'polypeptide(L)'
;MPIKKLKDLSKLNLSMIDSMLNETQVDLEEEIDKLININEKLKSRRRKIDELFEIKNNKYKLDFPDMDKIVSFNFTEEDKLKLYLEDQYHYTIFFDKHKNEFLCNCISVPYDFYNSEILWDKNATRNKFALCIVRSAFNDWLDNDLDEHLSFIKNQGYSTGTVICRYLLSAYDNKQYDYFKTWIELLD
;
A
#
# COMPACT_ATOMS: atom_id res chain seq x y z
N MET A 1 -17.41 21.10 -24.14
CA MET A 1 -17.28 21.64 -25.51
C MET A 1 -16.74 23.08 -25.50
N PRO A 2 -15.77 23.45 -26.35
CA PRO A 2 -15.49 24.85 -26.62
C PRO A 2 -16.69 25.49 -27.33
N ILE A 3 -17.11 26.69 -26.88
CA ILE A 3 -18.24 27.48 -27.42
C ILE A 3 -18.18 27.65 -28.95
N LYS A 4 -16.98 27.56 -29.53
CA LYS A 4 -16.76 27.62 -30.98
C LYS A 4 -17.44 26.48 -31.77
N LYS A 5 -17.55 25.25 -31.25
CA LYS A 5 -18.17 24.11 -31.96
C LYS A 5 -19.70 24.18 -32.02
N LEU A 6 -20.34 24.88 -31.08
CA LEU A 6 -21.81 25.08 -31.06
C LEU A 6 -22.30 25.96 -32.22
N LYS A 7 -21.45 26.85 -32.75
CA LYS A 7 -21.82 27.76 -33.86
C LYS A 7 -21.95 27.06 -35.22
N ASP A 8 -21.36 25.87 -35.39
CA ASP A 8 -21.41 25.11 -36.64
C ASP A 8 -22.57 24.10 -36.70
N LEU A 9 -23.27 23.86 -35.57
CA LEU A 9 -24.43 22.96 -35.51
C LEU A 9 -25.58 23.42 -36.41
N SER A 10 -25.75 24.73 -36.62
CA SER A 10 -26.82 25.28 -37.46
C SER A 10 -26.64 24.97 -38.97
N LYS A 11 -25.51 24.36 -39.37
CA LYS A 11 -25.18 24.00 -40.76
C LYS A 11 -25.18 22.48 -40.99
N LEU A 12 -25.37 21.67 -39.95
CA LEU A 12 -25.30 20.22 -39.99
C LEU A 12 -26.72 19.62 -40.05
N ASN A 13 -26.86 18.45 -40.66
CA ASN A 13 -28.12 17.70 -40.62
C ASN A 13 -28.29 17.01 -39.26
N LEU A 14 -29.53 16.62 -38.94
CA LEU A 14 -29.87 16.02 -37.64
C LEU A 14 -29.02 14.79 -37.27
N SER A 15 -28.66 13.94 -38.24
CA SER A 15 -27.85 12.75 -37.96
C SER A 15 -26.40 13.08 -37.58
N MET A 16 -25.81 14.10 -38.21
CA MET A 16 -24.47 14.56 -37.87
C MET A 16 -24.44 15.26 -36.50
N ILE A 17 -25.49 16.02 -36.17
CA ILE A 17 -25.65 16.60 -34.83
C ILE A 17 -25.75 15.50 -33.77
N ASP A 18 -26.59 14.49 -33.99
CA ASP A 18 -26.78 13.37 -33.07
C ASP A 18 -25.48 12.58 -32.85
N SER A 19 -24.76 12.24 -33.92
CA SER A 19 -23.44 11.57 -33.82
C SER A 19 -22.45 12.40 -33.02
N MET A 20 -22.32 13.69 -33.31
CA MET A 20 -21.38 14.57 -32.61
C MET A 20 -21.72 14.74 -31.12
N LEU A 21 -23.02 14.79 -30.78
CA LEU A 21 -23.47 14.85 -29.39
C LEU A 21 -23.16 13.55 -28.67
N ASN A 22 -23.45 12.40 -29.29
CA ASN A 22 -23.14 11.09 -28.73
C ASN A 22 -21.63 10.90 -28.50
N GLU A 23 -20.79 11.22 -29.48
CA GLU A 23 -19.32 11.18 -29.33
C GLU A 23 -18.85 12.08 -28.19
N THR A 24 -19.36 13.32 -28.12
CA THR A 24 -19.00 14.25 -27.04
C THR A 24 -19.46 13.75 -25.67
N GLN A 25 -20.62 13.09 -25.61
CA GLN A 25 -21.13 12.52 -24.37
C GLN A 25 -20.26 11.35 -23.90
N VAL A 26 -19.86 10.44 -24.80
CA VAL A 26 -18.94 9.34 -24.49
C VAL A 26 -17.59 9.89 -23.97
N ASP A 27 -17.01 10.87 -24.67
CA ASP A 27 -15.76 11.51 -24.23
C ASP A 27 -15.88 12.13 -22.83
N LEU A 28 -17.04 12.74 -22.52
CA LEU A 28 -17.30 13.34 -21.21
C LEU A 28 -17.48 12.28 -20.13
N GLU A 29 -18.16 11.18 -20.41
CA GLU A 29 -18.34 10.05 -19.49
C GLU A 29 -16.98 9.41 -19.15
N GLU A 30 -16.11 9.19 -20.14
CA GLU A 30 -14.75 8.69 -19.91
C GLU A 30 -13.91 9.63 -19.03
N GLU A 31 -14.04 10.94 -19.22
CA GLU A 31 -13.30 11.93 -18.41
C GLU A 31 -13.84 11.98 -16.97
N ILE A 32 -15.15 11.86 -16.79
CA ILE A 32 -15.79 11.73 -15.46
C ILE A 32 -15.23 10.50 -14.73
N ASP A 33 -15.16 9.35 -15.40
CA ASP A 33 -14.64 8.11 -14.80
C ASP A 33 -13.17 8.25 -14.38
N LYS A 34 -12.34 8.89 -15.21
CA LYS A 34 -10.94 9.21 -14.86
C LYS A 34 -10.85 10.10 -13.63
N LEU A 35 -11.66 11.16 -13.57
CA LEU A 35 -11.67 12.09 -12.43
C LEU A 35 -12.15 11.42 -11.14
N ILE A 36 -13.15 10.54 -11.21
CA ILE A 36 -13.61 9.73 -10.08
C ILE A 36 -12.45 8.87 -9.55
N ASN A 37 -11.77 8.13 -10.41
CA ASN A 37 -10.63 7.28 -10.04
C ASN A 37 -9.48 8.09 -9.42
N ILE A 38 -9.14 9.26 -9.99
CA ILE A 38 -8.12 10.16 -9.41
C ILE A 38 -8.53 10.60 -8.00
N ASN A 39 -9.79 10.99 -7.81
CA ASN A 39 -10.30 11.42 -6.50
C ASN A 39 -10.24 10.28 -5.47
N GLU A 40 -10.55 9.04 -5.86
CA GLU A 40 -10.43 7.86 -4.99
C GLU A 40 -8.98 7.60 -4.59
N LYS A 41 -8.03 7.69 -5.53
CA LYS A 41 -6.58 7.59 -5.24
C LYS A 41 -6.12 8.67 -4.28
N LEU A 42 -6.58 9.92 -4.44
CA LEU A 42 -6.26 11.02 -3.53
C LEU A 42 -6.83 10.80 -2.12
N LYS A 43 -8.07 10.33 -2.01
CA LYS A 43 -8.68 9.96 -0.72
C LYS A 43 -7.91 8.83 -0.04
N SER A 44 -7.53 7.80 -0.81
CA SER A 44 -6.70 6.69 -0.31
C SER A 44 -5.36 7.19 0.23
N ARG A 45 -4.63 8.00 -0.56
CA ARG A 45 -3.33 8.55 -0.14
C ARG A 45 -3.43 9.41 1.12
N ARG A 46 -4.49 10.21 1.25
CA ARG A 46 -4.72 11.03 2.45
C ARG A 46 -4.99 10.19 3.70
N ARG A 47 -5.80 9.12 3.59
CA ARG A 47 -5.98 8.15 4.68
C ARG A 47 -4.66 7.54 5.14
N LYS A 48 -3.77 7.17 4.20
CA LYS A 48 -2.43 6.63 4.52
C LYS A 48 -1.55 7.65 5.26
N ILE A 49 -1.65 8.93 4.92
CA ILE A 49 -0.96 10.02 5.65
C ILE A 49 -1.52 10.18 7.05
N ASP A 50 -2.84 10.19 7.20
CA ASP A 50 -3.51 10.32 8.51
C ASP A 50 -3.12 9.14 9.42
N GLU A 51 -3.14 7.92 8.89
CA GLU A 51 -2.70 6.69 9.57
C GLU A 51 -1.22 6.78 10.01
N LEU A 52 -0.34 7.28 9.15
CA LEU A 52 1.07 7.49 9.50
C LEU A 52 1.21 8.39 10.72
N PHE A 53 0.50 9.52 10.77
CA PHE A 53 0.57 10.44 11.90
C PHE A 53 -0.06 9.85 13.16
N GLU A 54 -1.17 9.13 13.04
CA GLU A 54 -1.81 8.45 14.17
C GLU A 54 -0.85 7.45 14.84
N ILE A 55 -0.19 6.60 14.03
CA ILE A 55 0.75 5.60 14.54
C ILE A 55 2.00 6.26 15.11
N LYS A 56 2.53 7.33 14.47
CA LYS A 56 3.66 8.08 15.02
C LYS A 56 3.36 8.73 16.38
N ASN A 57 2.12 9.16 16.60
CA ASN A 57 1.70 9.75 17.88
C ASN A 57 1.38 8.70 18.95
N ASN A 58 1.01 7.47 18.55
CA ASN A 58 0.63 6.38 19.45
C ASN A 58 1.52 5.14 19.26
N LYS A 59 2.85 5.34 19.22
CA LYS A 59 3.80 4.26 18.97
C LYS A 59 3.67 3.13 19.98
N TYR A 60 3.90 1.91 19.51
CA TYR A 60 3.93 0.66 20.27
C TYR A 60 2.60 0.28 20.92
N LYS A 61 1.49 0.86 20.46
CA LYS A 61 0.15 0.34 20.78
C LYS A 61 0.07 -1.10 20.28
N LEU A 62 -0.57 -1.95 21.08
CA LEU A 62 -0.90 -3.31 20.68
C LEU A 62 -1.88 -3.27 19.50
N ASP A 63 -1.51 -3.94 18.42
CA ASP A 63 -2.31 -4.08 17.21
C ASP A 63 -2.08 -5.47 16.60
N PHE A 64 -2.87 -5.83 15.60
CA PHE A 64 -2.68 -7.04 14.82
C PHE A 64 -2.51 -6.68 13.33
N PRO A 65 -1.67 -7.41 12.59
CA PRO A 65 -1.60 -7.26 11.14
C PRO A 65 -3.00 -7.38 10.51
N ASP A 66 -3.36 -6.37 9.74
CA ASP A 66 -4.65 -6.20 9.06
C ASP A 66 -4.66 -6.82 7.64
N MET A 67 -3.77 -7.77 7.38
CA MET A 67 -3.69 -8.56 6.15
C MET A 67 -3.88 -10.05 6.46
N ASP A 68 -4.35 -10.83 5.48
CA ASP A 68 -4.67 -12.25 5.70
C ASP A 68 -3.44 -13.14 5.63
N LYS A 69 -2.65 -13.03 4.56
CA LYS A 69 -1.46 -13.84 4.31
C LYS A 69 -0.33 -13.02 3.73
N ILE A 70 0.90 -13.45 3.98
CA ILE A 70 2.12 -12.91 3.35
C ILE A 70 2.82 -14.06 2.63
N VAL A 71 3.20 -13.82 1.39
CA VAL A 71 3.94 -14.75 0.53
C VAL A 71 5.18 -14.07 -0.05
N SER A 72 6.15 -14.86 -0.50
CA SER A 72 7.30 -14.33 -1.24
C SER A 72 6.84 -13.71 -2.56
N PHE A 73 7.57 -12.70 -3.05
CA PHE A 73 7.25 -12.00 -4.28
C PHE A 73 8.48 -11.86 -5.18
N ASN A 74 8.29 -12.21 -6.46
CA ASN A 74 9.21 -11.90 -7.54
C ASN A 74 8.46 -11.18 -8.67
N PHE A 75 9.09 -10.18 -9.28
CA PHE A 75 8.56 -9.42 -10.43
C PHE A 75 8.27 -10.29 -11.68
N THR A 76 8.73 -11.55 -11.71
CA THR A 76 8.38 -12.51 -12.77
C THR A 76 7.00 -13.17 -12.58
N GLU A 77 6.38 -13.03 -11.41
CA GLU A 77 5.10 -13.66 -11.07
C GLU A 77 3.94 -12.74 -11.45
N GLU A 78 3.33 -12.97 -12.61
CA GLU A 78 2.34 -12.07 -13.22
C GLU A 78 1.16 -11.73 -12.27
N ASP A 79 0.63 -12.72 -11.55
CA ASP A 79 -0.51 -12.53 -10.65
C ASP A 79 -0.16 -11.60 -9.47
N LYS A 80 1.03 -11.76 -8.90
CA LYS A 80 1.51 -10.90 -7.78
C LYS A 80 1.94 -9.52 -8.29
N LEU A 81 2.49 -9.45 -9.50
CA LEU A 81 2.85 -8.18 -10.12
C LEU A 81 1.61 -7.31 -10.37
N LYS A 82 0.49 -7.90 -10.81
CA LYS A 82 -0.79 -7.20 -10.96
C LYS A 82 -1.25 -6.59 -9.64
N LEU A 83 -1.26 -7.36 -8.56
CA LEU A 83 -1.59 -6.86 -7.21
C LEU A 83 -0.71 -5.69 -6.80
N TYR A 84 0.61 -5.80 -7.01
CA TYR A 84 1.56 -4.73 -6.70
C TYR A 84 1.32 -3.45 -7.52
N LEU A 85 1.00 -3.57 -8.81
CA LEU A 85 0.74 -2.44 -9.70
C LEU A 85 -0.61 -1.78 -9.43
N GLU A 86 -1.61 -2.53 -8.96
CA GLU A 86 -2.92 -2.03 -8.58
C GLU A 86 -2.85 -1.22 -7.28
N ASP A 87 -2.24 -1.75 -6.22
CA ASP A 87 -1.93 -1.01 -5.00
C ASP A 87 -0.60 -1.47 -4.39
N GLN A 88 0.38 -0.56 -4.41
CA GLN A 88 1.69 -0.76 -3.77
C GLN A 88 1.59 -1.05 -2.27
N TYR A 89 0.43 -0.79 -1.63
CA TYR A 89 0.17 -1.17 -0.24
C TYR A 89 0.30 -2.66 0.01
N HIS A 90 0.17 -3.50 -1.02
CA HIS A 90 0.39 -4.93 -0.87
C HIS A 90 1.86 -5.30 -0.65
N TYR A 91 2.80 -4.41 -0.97
CA TYR A 91 4.21 -4.69 -0.78
C TYR A 91 4.58 -4.76 0.71
N THR A 92 5.28 -5.82 1.07
CA THR A 92 5.68 -6.10 2.44
C THR A 92 7.14 -6.54 2.49
N ILE A 93 7.78 -6.23 3.61
CA ILE A 93 9.07 -6.77 4.02
C ILE A 93 8.81 -7.63 5.24
N PHE A 94 9.36 -8.84 5.21
CA PHE A 94 9.11 -9.85 6.24
C PHE A 94 10.44 -10.29 6.85
N PHE A 95 10.46 -10.36 8.18
CA PHE A 95 11.58 -10.89 8.94
C PHE A 95 11.06 -11.90 9.95
N ASP A 96 11.53 -13.14 9.84
CA ASP A 96 11.31 -14.18 10.84
C ASP A 96 12.61 -14.42 11.62
N LYS A 97 12.62 -13.94 12.86
CA LYS A 97 13.77 -14.09 13.75
C LYS A 97 14.02 -15.54 14.15
N HIS A 98 12.99 -16.38 14.19
CA HIS A 98 13.14 -17.80 14.57
C HIS A 98 13.90 -18.58 13.49
N LYS A 99 13.68 -18.24 12.22
CA LYS A 99 14.37 -18.84 11.08
C LYS A 99 15.62 -18.08 10.65
N ASN A 100 15.86 -16.90 11.24
CA ASN A 100 16.86 -15.94 10.77
C ASN A 100 16.69 -15.63 9.27
N GLU A 101 15.43 -15.58 8.82
CA GLU A 101 15.06 -15.33 7.44
C GLU A 101 14.65 -13.87 7.29
N PHE A 102 15.31 -13.20 6.35
CA PHE A 102 15.04 -11.83 6.00
C PHE A 102 14.67 -11.73 4.52
N LEU A 103 13.44 -11.31 4.24
CA LEU A 103 12.89 -11.25 2.89
C LEU A 103 12.40 -9.83 2.59
N CYS A 104 13.13 -9.14 1.71
CA CYS A 104 12.79 -7.78 1.24
C CYS A 104 11.65 -7.75 0.23
N ASN A 105 11.28 -8.88 -0.38
CA ASN A 105 10.29 -8.90 -1.45
C ASN A 105 9.18 -9.87 -1.08
N CYS A 106 8.21 -9.38 -0.34
CA CYS A 106 7.00 -10.10 0.00
C CYS A 106 5.77 -9.31 -0.44
N ILE A 107 4.64 -9.99 -0.55
CA ILE A 107 3.36 -9.37 -0.87
C ILE A 107 2.25 -9.92 0.01
N SER A 108 1.40 -9.03 0.50
CA SER A 108 0.18 -9.41 1.20
C SER A 108 -0.85 -9.89 0.19
N VAL A 109 -1.45 -11.06 0.42
CA VAL A 109 -2.45 -11.65 -0.47
C VAL A 109 -3.73 -12.00 0.29
N PRO A 110 -4.88 -12.07 -0.40
CA PRO A 110 -6.13 -12.55 0.19
C PRO A 110 -6.03 -13.98 0.73
N TYR A 111 -6.95 -14.34 1.63
CA TYR A 111 -7.00 -15.68 2.21
C TYR A 111 -7.14 -16.82 1.18
N ASP A 112 -7.86 -16.60 0.09
CA ASP A 112 -8.08 -17.55 -0.99
C ASP A 112 -6.96 -17.53 -2.05
N PHE A 113 -5.86 -16.83 -1.81
CA PHE A 113 -4.71 -16.91 -2.69
C PHE A 113 -4.01 -18.28 -2.53
N TYR A 114 -4.08 -19.08 -3.59
CA TYR A 114 -3.44 -20.38 -3.71
C TYR A 114 -2.21 -20.27 -4.63
N ASN A 115 -1.29 -21.23 -4.57
CA ASN A 115 -0.05 -21.31 -5.39
C ASN A 115 1.15 -20.47 -4.90
N SER A 116 1.36 -20.36 -3.60
CA SER A 116 2.61 -19.82 -3.06
C SER A 116 2.93 -20.43 -1.70
N GLU A 117 4.21 -20.49 -1.38
CA GLU A 117 4.65 -20.75 -0.02
C GLU A 117 4.22 -19.59 0.89
N ILE A 118 3.51 -19.93 1.96
CA ILE A 118 2.99 -18.95 2.92
C ILE A 118 4.09 -18.69 3.96
N LEU A 119 4.53 -17.43 4.02
CA LEU A 119 5.51 -16.96 5.01
C LEU A 119 4.85 -16.64 6.34
N TRP A 120 3.63 -16.06 6.28
CA TRP A 120 2.85 -15.71 7.46
C TRP A 120 1.36 -15.82 7.16
N ASP A 121 0.60 -16.32 8.14
CA ASP A 121 -0.86 -16.48 8.08
C ASP A 121 -1.49 -15.93 9.35
N LYS A 122 -2.43 -14.99 9.19
CA LYS A 122 -3.18 -14.38 10.28
C LYS A 122 -3.90 -15.39 11.15
N ASN A 123 -4.45 -16.45 10.56
CA ASN A 123 -5.23 -17.46 11.30
C ASN A 123 -4.35 -18.42 12.10
N ALA A 124 -3.08 -18.56 11.73
CA ALA A 124 -2.09 -19.36 12.46
C ALA A 124 -1.43 -18.56 13.60
N THR A 125 -1.54 -17.23 13.59
CA THR A 125 -0.83 -16.33 14.50
C THR A 125 -1.68 -15.96 15.71
N ARG A 126 -1.14 -16.13 16.92
CA ARG A 126 -1.82 -15.77 18.17
C ARG A 126 -1.09 -14.70 18.99
N ASN A 127 0.12 -14.36 18.60
CA ASN A 127 0.99 -13.47 19.37
C ASN A 127 0.56 -12.02 19.21
N LYS A 128 0.92 -11.18 20.19
CA LYS A 128 0.62 -9.75 20.18
C LYS A 128 1.68 -9.02 19.37
N PHE A 129 1.29 -7.96 18.68
CA PHE A 129 2.23 -7.11 17.96
C PHE A 129 2.22 -5.68 18.49
N ALA A 130 3.39 -5.07 18.59
CA ALA A 130 3.56 -3.64 18.78
C ALA A 130 3.58 -2.94 17.42
N LEU A 131 2.74 -1.92 17.26
CA LEU A 131 2.63 -1.15 16.02
C LEU A 131 3.56 0.07 16.03
N CYS A 132 4.30 0.29 14.94
CA CYS A 132 5.10 1.48 14.75
C CYS A 132 5.20 1.87 13.27
N ILE A 133 5.78 3.04 13.00
CA ILE A 133 6.20 3.42 11.65
C ILE A 133 7.70 3.26 11.57
N VAL A 134 8.17 2.39 10.67
CA VAL A 134 9.57 2.33 10.27
C VAL A 134 9.78 3.25 9.08
N ARG A 135 10.88 3.98 9.08
CA ARG A 135 11.32 4.84 7.99
C ARG A 135 12.61 4.27 7.42
N SER A 136 12.63 4.15 6.10
CA SER A 136 13.78 3.70 5.32
C SER A 136 14.20 4.76 4.32
N ALA A 137 15.48 4.88 4.02
CA ALA A 137 15.93 5.63 2.86
C ALA A 137 15.29 5.06 1.58
N PHE A 138 14.97 5.96 0.65
CA PHE A 138 14.31 5.56 -0.59
C PHE A 138 15.12 4.51 -1.36
N ASN A 139 14.46 3.39 -1.69
CA ASN A 139 15.08 2.24 -2.36
C ASN A 139 16.30 1.62 -1.65
N ASP A 140 16.51 1.89 -0.37
CA ASP A 140 17.57 1.29 0.42
C ASP A 140 17.03 0.88 1.80
N TRP A 141 16.58 -0.37 1.90
CA TRP A 141 16.10 -0.93 3.16
C TRP A 141 17.21 -1.01 4.21
N LEU A 142 18.50 -1.07 3.85
CA LEU A 142 19.55 -1.22 4.84
C LEU A 142 19.77 0.06 5.66
N ASP A 143 19.40 1.23 5.12
CA ASP A 143 19.36 2.51 5.84
C ASP A 143 17.93 2.75 6.38
N ASN A 144 17.59 2.09 7.50
CA ASN A 144 16.29 2.22 8.18
C ASN A 144 16.44 2.41 9.71
N ASP A 145 15.34 2.74 10.38
CA ASP A 145 15.27 2.93 11.84
C ASP A 145 14.66 1.74 12.64
N LEU A 146 14.52 0.56 12.02
CA LEU A 146 13.94 -0.64 12.66
C LEU A 146 14.72 -1.06 13.91
N ASP A 147 16.06 -1.01 13.88
CA ASP A 147 16.88 -1.40 15.03
C ASP A 147 16.64 -0.50 16.26
N GLU A 148 16.29 0.77 16.05
CA GLU A 148 15.88 1.68 17.12
C GLU A 148 14.57 1.21 17.76
N HIS A 149 13.60 0.80 16.94
CA HIS A 149 12.31 0.27 17.40
C HIS A 149 12.47 -1.05 18.16
N LEU A 150 13.27 -1.98 17.63
CA LEU A 150 13.56 -3.26 18.29
C LEU A 150 14.27 -3.06 19.63
N SER A 151 15.24 -2.15 19.68
CA SER A 151 15.96 -1.81 20.90
C SER A 151 15.04 -1.19 21.95
N PHE A 152 14.14 -0.29 21.55
CA PHE A 152 13.15 0.29 22.46
C PHE A 152 12.26 -0.78 23.08
N ILE A 153 11.68 -1.68 22.27
CA ILE A 153 10.81 -2.76 22.73
C ILE A 153 11.55 -3.68 23.71
N LYS A 154 12.80 -4.04 23.39
CA LYS A 154 13.66 -4.83 24.28
C LYS A 154 13.91 -4.14 25.61
N ASN A 155 14.13 -2.83 25.61
CA ASN A 155 14.32 -2.05 26.83
C ASN A 155 13.05 -1.95 27.70
N GLN A 156 11.86 -2.19 27.12
CA GLN A 156 10.61 -2.34 27.87
C GLN A 156 10.44 -3.74 28.50
N GLY A 157 11.40 -4.65 28.29
CA GLY A 157 11.39 -6.00 28.87
C GLY A 157 10.79 -7.08 27.97
N TYR A 158 10.43 -6.76 26.72
CA TYR A 158 9.89 -7.73 25.78
C TYR A 158 10.98 -8.35 24.91
N SER A 159 10.84 -9.63 24.61
CA SER A 159 11.55 -10.23 23.48
C SER A 159 10.78 -9.97 22.19
N THR A 160 11.48 -9.98 21.05
CA THR A 160 10.86 -9.78 19.72
C THR A 160 10.99 -11.04 18.87
N GLY A 161 9.96 -11.31 18.07
CA GLY A 161 9.90 -12.39 17.08
C GLY A 161 9.85 -11.85 15.66
N THR A 162 8.81 -12.24 14.94
CA THR A 162 8.47 -11.82 13.57
C THR A 162 8.28 -10.32 13.46
N VAL A 163 8.80 -9.72 12.39
CA VAL A 163 8.55 -8.32 12.01
C VAL A 163 7.92 -8.28 10.63
N ILE A 164 6.80 -7.58 10.52
CA ILE A 164 6.07 -7.35 9.28
C ILE A 164 6.08 -5.86 9.01
N CYS A 165 6.67 -5.44 7.90
CA CYS A 165 6.70 -4.04 7.46
C CYS A 165 5.91 -3.91 6.16
N ARG A 166 4.76 -3.25 6.18
CA ARG A 166 3.97 -2.99 4.98
C ARG A 166 4.23 -1.59 4.47
N TYR A 167 4.53 -1.45 3.19
CA TYR A 167 4.74 -0.13 2.59
C TYR A 167 3.49 0.72 2.74
N LEU A 168 3.65 1.97 3.19
CA LEU A 168 2.54 2.91 3.39
C LEU A 168 2.60 4.02 2.35
N LEU A 169 3.74 4.74 2.26
CA LEU A 169 3.97 5.80 1.29
C LEU A 169 5.45 6.22 1.24
N SER A 170 5.87 6.77 0.11
CA SER A 170 7.08 7.59 0.02
C SER A 170 6.78 9.08 0.17
N ALA A 171 7.62 9.79 0.91
CA ALA A 171 7.57 11.25 1.02
C ALA A 171 8.96 11.87 1.17
N TYR A 172 9.07 13.16 0.85
CA TYR A 172 10.28 13.93 1.05
C TYR A 172 10.22 14.65 2.41
N ASP A 173 11.19 14.35 3.27
CA ASP A 173 11.36 14.93 4.60
C ASP A 173 12.87 15.20 4.83
N ASN A 174 13.39 16.29 4.24
CA ASN A 174 14.83 16.59 4.06
C ASN A 174 15.59 15.64 3.11
N LYS A 175 15.24 14.34 3.09
CA LYS A 175 15.58 13.39 2.03
C LYS A 175 14.35 12.56 1.68
N GLN A 176 14.40 11.83 0.58
CA GLN A 176 13.31 10.92 0.21
C GLN A 176 13.35 9.68 1.10
N TYR A 177 12.21 9.34 1.68
CA TYR A 177 12.04 8.17 2.53
C TYR A 177 10.83 7.36 2.12
N ASP A 178 10.91 6.05 2.37
CA ASP A 178 9.80 5.13 2.38
C ASP A 178 9.35 4.90 3.84
N TYR A 179 8.05 5.04 4.07
CA TYR A 179 7.44 4.80 5.38
C TYR A 179 6.66 3.49 5.33
N PHE A 180 6.88 2.66 6.36
CA PHE A 180 6.27 1.36 6.50
C PHE A 180 5.40 1.33 7.76
N LYS A 181 4.18 0.81 7.64
CA LYS A 181 3.37 0.38 8.79
C LYS A 181 3.93 -0.96 9.26
N THR A 182 4.44 -0.99 10.48
CA THR A 182 5.24 -2.10 10.97
C THR A 182 4.65 -2.71 12.23
N TRP A 183 4.46 -4.03 12.21
CA TRP A 183 4.08 -4.84 13.35
C TRP A 183 5.28 -5.66 13.81
N ILE A 184 5.63 -5.51 15.09
CA ILE A 184 6.72 -6.25 15.73
C ILE A 184 6.11 -7.22 16.73
N GLU A 185 6.29 -8.50 16.50
CA GLU A 185 5.82 -9.56 17.39
C GLU A 185 6.50 -9.45 18.75
N LEU A 186 5.69 -9.44 19.80
CA LEU A 186 6.14 -9.47 21.19
C LEU A 186 6.11 -10.93 21.67
N LEU A 187 7.26 -11.39 22.15
CA LEU A 187 7.42 -12.67 22.80
C LEU A 187 7.56 -12.44 24.31
N ASP A 188 6.81 -13.23 25.08
CA ASP A 188 6.88 -13.26 26.55
C ASP A 188 8.23 -13.82 27.05
#